data_AF-A0A528ARH1-F1
#
_entry.id   AF-A0A528ARH1-F1
#
_cell.length_a   1.000
_cell.length_b   1.000
_cell.length_c   1.000
_cell.angle_alpha   90.00
_cell.angle_beta   90.00
_cell.angle_gamma   90.00
#
_symmetry.space_group_name_H-M   'P 1'
#
loop_
_entity.id
_entity.type
_entity.pdbx_description
1 polymer ?
#
loop_
_entity_poly.entity_id
_entity_poly.type
_entity_poly.pdbx_seq_one_letter_code
_entity_poly.pdbx_strand_id
1 'polypeptide(L)'
;IWFTDPTYGIDTDYEGDKAESEIGACHVYRADPGTGEIEAVITDMVRPNGLAFSLDESKLYVVDTGRTHGAQNPAHMRVFNVDEGGR
;
A
#
# COMPACT_ATOMS: atom_id res chain seq x y z
N ILE A 1 -9.36 -8.11 -3.97
CA ILE A 1 -9.28 -7.28 -2.73
C ILE A 1 -7.96 -6.54 -2.76
N TRP A 2 -7.94 -5.24 -2.46
CA TRP A 2 -6.72 -4.44 -2.45
C TRP A 2 -6.39 -3.98 -1.03
N PHE A 3 -5.12 -4.01 -0.67
CA PHE A 3 -4.63 -3.58 0.65
C PHE A 3 -3.20 -3.06 0.59
N THR A 4 -2.78 -2.36 1.64
CA THR A 4 -1.41 -1.88 1.82
C THR A 4 -0.83 -2.49 3.08
N ASP A 5 0.48 -2.71 3.10
CA ASP A 5 1.19 -3.17 4.30
C ASP A 5 2.37 -2.25 4.66
N PRO A 6 2.10 -1.03 5.16
CA PRO A 6 3.14 -0.18 5.73
C PRO A 6 3.48 -0.61 7.17
N THR A 7 4.73 -0.39 7.60
CA THR A 7 5.24 -0.86 8.91
C THR A 7 4.74 -0.10 10.13
N TYR A 8 3.81 0.86 9.98
CA TYR A 8 3.33 1.73 11.07
C TYR A 8 3.03 0.97 12.37
N GLY A 9 2.24 -0.11 12.29
CA GLY A 9 1.84 -0.91 13.46
C GLY A 9 2.97 -1.66 14.16
N ILE A 10 4.16 -1.76 13.56
CA ILE A 10 5.33 -2.46 14.12
C ILE A 10 6.56 -1.57 14.32
N ASP A 11 6.53 -0.32 13.83
CA ASP A 11 7.65 0.63 13.96
C ASP A 11 7.88 1.03 15.43
N THR A 12 6.80 1.10 16.23
CA THR A 12 6.82 1.51 17.65
C THR A 12 5.70 0.85 18.45
N ASP A 13 5.82 0.87 19.78
CA ASP A 13 4.75 0.41 20.69
C ASP A 13 3.56 1.39 20.81
N TYR A 14 3.55 2.48 20.03
CA TYR A 14 2.48 3.48 20.05
C TYR A 14 1.31 3.09 19.13
N GLU A 15 1.61 2.60 17.93
CA GLU A 15 0.59 2.21 16.92
C GLU A 15 0.22 0.72 17.01
N GLY A 16 1.08 -0.09 17.64
CA GLY A 16 0.89 -1.53 17.84
C GLY A 16 1.98 -2.12 18.73
N ASP A 17 2.46 -3.31 18.41
CA ASP A 17 3.58 -3.96 19.12
C ASP A 17 4.83 -3.89 18.26
N LYS A 18 5.90 -3.30 18.81
CA LYS A 18 7.14 -3.14 18.04
C LYS A 18 7.69 -4.50 17.59
N ALA A 19 7.96 -4.63 16.29
CA ALA A 19 8.51 -5.84 15.70
C ALA A 19 9.38 -5.53 14.48
N GLU A 20 10.23 -6.48 14.10
CA GLU A 20 10.97 -6.41 12.84
C GLU A 20 10.03 -6.77 11.69
N SER A 21 10.11 -6.04 10.57
CA SER A 21 9.32 -6.34 9.38
C SER A 21 9.80 -7.64 8.72
N GLU A 22 8.91 -8.63 8.60
CA GLU A 22 9.22 -9.91 7.93
C GLU A 22 9.45 -9.74 6.42
N ILE A 23 8.68 -8.84 5.79
CA ILE A 23 8.75 -8.56 4.34
C ILE A 23 9.93 -7.63 4.03
N GLY A 24 10.28 -6.73 4.96
CA GLY A 24 11.34 -5.74 4.78
C GLY A 24 11.01 -4.65 3.74
N ALA A 25 9.76 -4.56 3.28
CA ALA A 25 9.30 -3.60 2.30
C ALA A 25 7.84 -3.21 2.56
N CYS A 26 7.40 -2.07 1.99
CA CYS A 26 6.01 -1.61 2.06
C CYS A 26 5.42 -1.53 0.65
N HIS A 27 4.37 -2.29 0.40
CA HIS A 27 3.78 -2.40 -0.93
C HIS A 27 2.26 -2.25 -0.91
N VAL A 28 1.70 -2.06 -2.10
CA VAL A 28 0.27 -2.25 -2.36
C VAL A 28 0.08 -3.64 -2.95
N TYR A 29 -0.81 -4.41 -2.35
CA TYR A 29 -1.10 -5.79 -2.71
C TYR A 29 -2.51 -5.95 -3.26
N ARG A 30 -2.67 -6.96 -4.11
CA ARG A 30 -3.95 -7.45 -4.60
C ARG A 30 -4.08 -8.92 -4.21
N ALA A 31 -5.14 -9.25 -3.48
CA ALA A 31 -5.54 -10.62 -3.21
C ALA A 31 -6.71 -11.01 -4.12
N ASP A 32 -6.54 -12.11 -4.87
CA ASP A 32 -7.61 -12.70 -5.66
C ASP A 32 -8.62 -13.42 -4.74
N PRO A 33 -9.91 -13.05 -4.75
CA PRO A 33 -10.89 -13.60 -3.82
C PRO A 33 -11.31 -15.05 -4.15
N GLY A 34 -11.06 -15.55 -5.36
CA GLY A 34 -11.42 -16.90 -5.77
C GLY A 34 -10.31 -17.92 -5.46
N THR A 35 -9.06 -17.52 -5.65
CA THR A 35 -7.88 -18.40 -5.48
C THR A 35 -7.13 -18.16 -4.17
N GLY A 36 -7.25 -16.97 -3.58
CA GLY A 36 -6.44 -16.54 -2.44
C GLY A 36 -5.02 -16.14 -2.80
N GLU A 37 -4.67 -16.07 -4.10
CA GLU A 37 -3.34 -15.63 -4.53
C GLU A 37 -3.12 -14.15 -4.19
N ILE A 38 -1.94 -13.84 -3.65
CA ILE A 38 -1.54 -12.48 -3.26
C ILE A 38 -0.39 -12.03 -4.16
N GLU A 39 -0.56 -10.87 -4.80
CA GLU A 39 0.46 -10.24 -5.64
C GLU A 39 0.83 -8.85 -5.08
N ALA A 40 2.12 -8.54 -5.03
CA ALA A 40 2.61 -7.18 -4.81
C ALA A 40 2.55 -6.40 -6.13
N VAL A 41 1.64 -5.44 -6.26
CA VAL A 41 1.35 -4.76 -7.53
C VAL A 41 2.12 -3.44 -7.65
N ILE A 42 2.19 -2.66 -6.56
CA ILE A 42 2.93 -1.40 -6.54
C ILE A 42 4.03 -1.52 -5.49
N THR A 43 5.28 -1.49 -5.95
CA THR A 43 6.46 -1.81 -5.13
C THR A 43 7.46 -0.67 -4.99
N ASP A 44 7.16 0.49 -5.56
CA ASP A 44 8.05 1.66 -5.64
C ASP A 44 7.66 2.80 -4.68
N MET A 45 6.91 2.48 -3.62
CA MET A 45 6.43 3.42 -2.61
C MET A 45 7.15 3.24 -1.26
N VAL A 46 7.13 4.27 -0.42
CA VAL A 46 7.83 4.27 0.87
C VAL A 46 6.90 3.87 2.03
N ARG A 47 5.73 4.51 2.14
CA ARG A 47 4.68 4.18 3.13
C ARG A 47 3.29 4.34 2.51
N PRO A 48 2.87 3.41 1.63
CA PRO A 48 1.51 3.39 1.11
C PRO A 48 0.53 3.09 2.26
N ASN A 49 -0.50 3.91 2.45
CA ASN A 49 -1.44 3.72 3.57
C ASN A 49 -2.92 3.94 3.22
N GLY A 50 -3.22 4.67 2.14
CA GLY A 50 -4.57 5.00 1.73
C GLY A 50 -4.85 4.52 0.32
N LEU A 51 -5.99 3.85 0.15
CA LEU A 51 -6.48 3.37 -1.14
C LEU A 51 -7.89 3.90 -1.41
N ALA A 52 -8.15 4.33 -2.64
CA ALA A 52 -9.49 4.64 -3.11
C ALA A 52 -9.61 4.29 -4.60
N PHE A 53 -10.74 3.68 -4.99
CA PHE A 53 -11.08 3.50 -6.40
C PHE A 53 -11.91 4.67 -6.91
N SER A 54 -11.83 4.97 -8.21
CA SER A 54 -12.87 5.74 -8.88
C SER A 54 -14.22 5.00 -8.81
N LEU A 55 -15.32 5.73 -9.01
CA LEU A 55 -16.67 5.15 -8.95
C LEU A 55 -16.91 4.04 -9.99
N ASP A 56 -16.19 4.11 -11.11
CA ASP A 56 -16.22 3.10 -12.17
C ASP A 56 -15.08 2.08 -12.06
N GLU A 57 -14.31 2.13 -10.96
CA GLU A 57 -13.17 1.26 -10.64
C GLU A 57 -12.02 1.27 -11.66
N SER A 58 -12.08 2.14 -12.69
CA SER A 58 -11.04 2.26 -13.72
C SER A 58 -9.74 2.92 -13.24
N LYS A 59 -9.75 3.50 -12.03
CA LYS A 59 -8.60 4.16 -11.41
C LYS A 59 -8.44 3.74 -9.96
N LEU A 60 -7.19 3.49 -9.57
CA LEU A 60 -6.76 3.30 -8.19
C LEU A 60 -5.91 4.49 -7.76
N TYR A 61 -6.35 5.17 -6.72
CA TYR A 61 -5.61 6.24 -6.04
C TYR A 61 -4.89 5.65 -4.83
N VAL A 62 -3.60 5.91 -4.73
CA VAL A 62 -2.76 5.45 -3.62
C VAL A 62 -2.04 6.63 -3.00
N VAL A 63 -2.17 6.79 -1.68
CA VAL A 63 -1.44 7.79 -0.90
C VAL A 63 -0.16 7.16 -0.35
N ASP A 64 0.96 7.87 -0.54
CA ASP A 64 2.25 7.54 0.08
C ASP A 64 2.61 8.62 1.10
N THR A 65 2.64 8.24 2.37
CA THR A 65 2.96 9.10 3.52
C THR A 65 4.41 8.95 3.98
N GLY A 66 5.33 8.59 3.06
CA GLY A 66 6.75 8.38 3.36
C GLY A 66 7.43 9.47 4.19
N ARG A 67 6.98 10.74 4.13
CA ARG A 67 7.50 11.85 4.96
C ARG A 67 7.49 11.56 6.46
N THR A 68 6.63 10.67 6.96
CA THR A 68 6.64 10.25 8.37
C THR A 68 7.92 9.50 8.76
N HIS A 69 8.68 9.00 7.79
CA HIS A 69 9.91 8.21 7.96
C HIS A 69 11.16 8.90 7.37
N GLY A 70 11.08 10.21 7.12
CA GLY A 70 12.19 11.00 6.61
C GLY A 70 11.70 12.22 5.83
N ALA A 71 12.22 13.41 6.13
CA ALA A 71 11.74 14.65 5.52
C ALA A 71 11.90 14.68 3.98
N GLN A 72 12.83 13.90 3.45
CA GLN A 72 13.12 13.71 2.02
C GLN A 72 12.16 12.78 1.29
N ASN A 73 11.41 11.95 2.02
CA ASN A 73 10.51 10.95 1.45
C ASN A 73 9.24 11.62 0.87
N PRO A 74 8.47 10.92 0.01
CA PRO A 74 7.26 11.47 -0.58
C PRO A 74 6.15 11.74 0.45
N ALA A 75 5.33 12.75 0.15
CA ALA A 75 3.99 12.93 0.71
C ALA A 75 3.08 13.31 -0.45
N HIS A 76 2.70 12.30 -1.23
CA HIS A 76 1.96 12.48 -2.47
C HIS A 76 0.83 11.47 -2.59
N MET A 77 -0.01 11.67 -3.60
CA MET A 77 -0.97 10.70 -4.07
C MET A 77 -0.67 10.40 -5.53
N ARG A 78 -0.59 9.12 -5.88
CA ARG A 78 -0.47 8.65 -7.26
C ARG A 78 -1.79 8.02 -7.70
N VAL A 79 -2.07 8.11 -8.99
CA VAL A 79 -3.23 7.46 -9.61
C VAL A 79 -2.74 6.49 -10.67
N PHE A 80 -3.34 5.30 -10.69
CA PHE A 80 -3.05 4.22 -11.61
C PHE A 80 -4.32 3.89 -12.38
N ASN A 81 -4.19 3.52 -13.65
CA ASN A 81 -5.30 2.92 -14.38
C ASN A 81 -5.41 1.45 -13.97
N VAL A 82 -6.64 0.97 -13.91
CA VAL A 82 -6.98 -0.40 -13.57
C VAL A 82 -7.54 -1.06 -14.82
N ASP A 83 -6.99 -2.21 -15.19
CA ASP A 83 -7.43 -2.95 -16.37
C ASP A 83 -8.73 -3.75 -16.11
N GLU A 84 -9.24 -4.42 -17.15
CA GLU A 84 -10.46 -5.24 -17.05
C GLU A 84 -10.33 -6.43 -16.07
N GLY A 85 -9.09 -6.85 -15.75
CA GLY A 85 -8.79 -7.84 -14.73
C GLY A 85 -8.74 -7.25 -13.31
N GLY A 86 -8.95 -5.95 -13.15
CA GLY A 86 -8.84 -5.27 -11.88
C GLY A 86 -7.40 -5.14 -11.40
N ARG A 87 -6.44 -4.96 -12.32
CA ARG A 87 -5.00 -4.79 -12.04
C ARG A 87 -4.48 -3.41 -12.44
#